data_AF-A0A015KLR3-F1
#
_entry.id   AF-A0A015KLR3-F1
#
_cell.length_a   1.000
_cell.length_b   1.000
_cell.length_c   1.000
_cell.angle_alpha   90.00
_cell.angle_beta   90.00
_cell.angle_gamma   90.00
#
_symmetry.space_group_name_H-M   'P 1'
#
loop_
_entity.id
_entity.type
_entity.pdbx_description
1 polymer ?
#
loop_
_entity_poly.entity_id
_entity_poly.type
_entity_poly.pdbx_seq_one_letter_code
_entity_poly.pdbx_strand_id
1 'polypeptide(L)'
;MPSIINDECADFLPNLKSGLADKFTESQASKEYKEKDAAFAAKIKNQNLGPKIWHDSFNRPDGRLQLYVANEGLAIPYVSPMLAESLCDLPPLLLTAGDDERLRDEIIYFAHKSAEPTKYKGPSYNAGKFEKSPFQTPTNTTLEIYEEMPHDFQLLMEHVCTTKSYERMVEFINRVTNILNEPLPPLPPSSYNYINVKGEFGPLKERHEKVLNWDKIGIVPS
;
A
#
# COMPACT_ATOMS: atom_id res chain seq x y z
N MET A 1 -2.20 -6.38 -2.48
CA MET A 1 -3.65 -6.47 -2.82
C MET A 1 -3.79 -6.99 -4.24
N PRO A 2 -4.96 -7.46 -4.71
CA PRO A 2 -5.16 -7.68 -6.15
C PRO A 2 -4.88 -6.39 -6.92
N SER A 3 -4.34 -6.49 -8.13
CA SER A 3 -4.23 -5.37 -9.07
C SER A 3 -5.29 -5.55 -10.15
N ILE A 4 -5.83 -4.48 -10.70
CA ILE A 4 -6.71 -4.54 -11.88
C ILE A 4 -6.00 -5.19 -13.08
N ILE A 5 -4.67 -5.18 -13.11
CA ILE A 5 -3.88 -5.87 -14.13
C ILE A 5 -3.99 -7.40 -13.99
N ASN A 6 -4.21 -7.90 -12.76
CA ASN A 6 -4.46 -9.32 -12.46
C ASN A 6 -5.13 -9.47 -11.09
N ASP A 7 -6.47 -9.56 -11.11
CA ASP A 7 -7.33 -9.69 -9.92
C ASP A 7 -7.64 -11.15 -9.57
N GLU A 8 -7.28 -12.09 -10.45
CA GLU A 8 -7.48 -13.53 -10.27
C GLU A 8 -6.41 -14.17 -9.36
N CYS A 9 -5.24 -13.55 -9.21
CA CYS A 9 -4.10 -14.17 -8.52
C CYS A 9 -3.40 -13.24 -7.52
N ALA A 10 -3.44 -13.63 -6.25
CA ALA A 10 -2.57 -13.08 -5.21
C ALA A 10 -1.22 -13.80 -5.21
N ASP A 11 -0.15 -13.10 -4.84
CA ASP A 11 1.15 -13.73 -4.63
C ASP A 11 0.99 -14.83 -3.57
N PHE A 12 1.50 -16.02 -3.88
CA PHE A 12 1.33 -17.18 -3.03
C PHE A 12 2.62 -18.00 -2.99
N LEU A 13 3.07 -18.25 -1.77
CA LEU A 13 4.25 -19.04 -1.46
C LEU A 13 3.75 -20.36 -0.89
N PRO A 14 3.75 -21.44 -1.69
CA PRO A 14 3.31 -22.73 -1.20
C PRO A 14 4.22 -23.19 -0.06
N ASN A 15 3.66 -23.92 0.89
CA ASN A 15 4.46 -24.66 1.85
C ASN A 15 5.38 -25.59 1.06
N LEU A 16 6.70 -25.39 1.18
CA LEU A 16 7.69 -26.27 0.56
C LEU A 16 7.49 -27.68 1.15
N LYS A 17 6.92 -28.57 0.33
CA LYS A 17 6.78 -30.02 0.59
C LYS A 17 7.80 -30.85 -0.19
N SER A 18 8.58 -30.20 -1.07
CA SER A 18 9.64 -30.83 -1.86
C SER A 18 10.64 -29.78 -2.37
N GLY A 19 11.94 -30.09 -2.36
CA GLY A 19 12.98 -29.28 -3.02
C GLY A 19 14.36 -29.45 -2.40
N LEU A 20 15.35 -28.66 -2.86
CA LEU A 20 16.69 -28.62 -2.24
C LEU A 20 16.61 -28.17 -0.78
N ALA A 21 15.66 -27.31 -0.41
CA ALA A 21 15.45 -26.85 0.96
C ALA A 21 15.14 -27.99 1.95
N ASP A 22 14.37 -29.00 1.54
CA ASP A 22 14.09 -30.19 2.37
C ASP A 22 15.29 -31.13 2.53
N LYS A 23 16.33 -30.94 1.70
CA LYS A 23 17.60 -31.69 1.80
C LYS A 23 18.60 -31.04 2.76
N PHE A 24 18.33 -29.81 3.23
CA PHE A 24 19.18 -29.13 4.18
C PHE A 24 18.61 -29.28 5.59
N THR A 25 19.49 -29.56 6.54
CA THR A 25 19.14 -29.55 7.95
C THR A 25 18.62 -28.16 8.31
N GLU A 26 17.41 -28.11 8.88
CA GLU A 26 16.81 -26.85 9.27
C GLU A 26 17.69 -26.10 10.29
N SER A 27 17.98 -24.83 9.98
CA SER A 27 18.76 -23.97 10.86
C SER A 27 18.00 -23.62 12.15
N GLN A 28 18.74 -23.35 13.22
CA GLN A 28 18.14 -22.90 14.48
C GLN A 28 17.31 -21.62 14.30
N ALA A 29 17.77 -20.69 13.46
CA ALA A 29 17.04 -19.46 13.14
C ALA A 29 15.69 -19.73 12.44
N SER A 30 15.62 -20.72 11.55
CA SER A 30 14.35 -21.13 10.90
C SER A 30 13.37 -21.71 11.93
N LYS A 31 13.85 -22.54 12.86
CA LYS A 31 13.01 -23.12 13.92
C LYS A 31 12.43 -22.04 14.83
N GLU A 32 13.29 -21.16 15.34
CA GLU A 32 12.86 -20.05 16.19
C GLU A 32 11.91 -19.11 15.47
N TYR A 33 12.14 -18.83 14.19
CA TYR A 33 11.23 -18.06 13.36
C TYR A 33 9.85 -18.72 13.29
N LYS A 34 9.78 -20.01 12.91
CA LYS A 34 8.51 -20.75 12.79
C LYS A 34 7.76 -20.82 14.11
N GLU A 35 8.47 -21.06 15.21
CA GLU A 35 7.88 -21.08 16.57
C GLU A 35 7.28 -19.72 16.95
N LYS A 36 8.04 -18.64 16.73
CA LYS A 36 7.57 -17.27 17.02
C LYS A 36 6.42 -16.84 16.11
N ASP A 37 6.49 -17.18 14.81
CA ASP A 37 5.46 -16.87 13.81
C ASP A 37 4.15 -17.62 14.14
N ALA A 38 4.23 -18.90 14.52
CA ALA A 38 3.07 -19.69 14.96
C ALA A 38 2.47 -19.15 16.27
N ALA A 39 3.30 -18.79 17.25
CA ALA A 39 2.85 -18.20 18.50
C ALA A 39 2.17 -16.83 18.27
N PHE A 40 2.70 -16.02 17.35
CA PHE A 40 2.13 -14.75 16.95
C PHE A 40 0.78 -14.93 16.24
N ALA A 41 0.68 -15.84 15.28
CA ALA A 41 -0.57 -16.19 14.61
C ALA A 41 -1.63 -16.66 15.61
N ALA A 42 -1.27 -17.54 16.56
CA ALA A 42 -2.17 -17.98 17.62
C ALA A 42 -2.62 -16.81 18.52
N LYS A 43 -1.70 -15.88 18.86
CA LYS A 43 -2.05 -14.67 19.63
C LYS A 43 -3.08 -13.83 18.90
N ILE A 44 -2.96 -13.63 17.58
CA ILE A 44 -3.95 -12.88 16.78
C ILE A 44 -5.30 -13.61 16.76
N LYS A 45 -5.30 -14.94 16.56
CA LYS A 45 -6.54 -15.76 16.56
C LYS A 45 -7.28 -15.68 17.88
N ASN A 46 -6.52 -15.72 18.97
CA ASN A 46 -7.05 -15.80 20.33
C ASN A 46 -7.26 -14.42 20.97
N GLN A 47 -7.03 -13.32 20.24
CA GLN A 47 -7.32 -11.98 20.74
C GLN A 47 -8.83 -11.80 20.91
N ASN A 48 -9.29 -11.88 22.16
CA ASN A 48 -10.64 -11.52 22.58
C ASN A 48 -10.81 -10.02 22.85
N LEU A 49 -9.89 -9.18 22.36
CA LEU A 49 -9.85 -7.74 22.62
C LEU A 49 -10.19 -6.98 21.32
N GLY A 50 -11.37 -6.37 21.31
CA GLY A 50 -11.80 -5.45 20.25
C GLY A 50 -12.27 -6.09 18.94
N PRO A 51 -12.72 -5.28 17.96
CA PRO A 51 -13.14 -5.75 16.65
C PRO A 51 -12.01 -6.50 15.92
N LYS A 52 -12.36 -7.64 15.29
CA LYS A 52 -11.46 -8.53 14.54
C LYS A 52 -10.47 -7.71 13.71
N ILE A 53 -9.16 -7.91 13.92
CA ILE A 53 -8.10 -7.22 13.17
C ILE A 53 -7.88 -7.90 11.81
N TRP A 54 -8.28 -9.18 11.66
CA TRP A 54 -8.06 -9.98 10.47
C TRP A 54 -9.32 -10.21 9.63
N HIS A 55 -9.15 -10.77 8.43
CA HIS A 55 -10.21 -11.44 7.65
C HIS A 55 -9.91 -12.92 7.32
N ASP A 56 -10.93 -13.77 7.21
CA ASP A 56 -10.72 -15.21 6.94
C ASP A 56 -10.15 -15.49 5.55
N SER A 57 -10.22 -14.51 4.64
CA SER A 57 -9.54 -14.58 3.34
C SER A 57 -8.02 -14.66 3.45
N PHE A 58 -7.40 -14.35 4.59
CA PHE A 58 -5.97 -14.54 4.78
C PHE A 58 -5.62 -15.99 5.16
N ASN A 59 -6.60 -16.82 5.53
CA ASN A 59 -6.34 -18.23 5.85
C ASN A 59 -5.91 -18.98 4.60
N ARG A 60 -4.64 -19.37 4.55
CA ARG A 60 -4.06 -20.22 3.51
C ARG A 60 -3.36 -21.39 4.20
N PRO A 61 -4.03 -22.54 4.39
CA PRO A 61 -3.38 -23.69 5.06
C PRO A 61 -2.22 -24.26 4.24
N ASP A 62 -2.26 -24.09 2.92
CA ASP A 62 -1.27 -24.64 2.00
C ASP A 62 -0.06 -23.73 1.73
N GLY A 63 0.03 -22.56 2.38
CA GLY A 63 1.12 -21.63 2.14
C GLY A 63 0.95 -20.26 2.78
N ARG A 64 1.72 -19.29 2.30
CA ARG A 64 1.69 -17.90 2.79
C ARG A 64 1.55 -16.92 1.64
N LEU A 65 0.92 -15.79 1.90
CA LEU A 65 0.76 -14.72 0.91
C LEU A 65 2.00 -13.84 0.84
N GLN A 66 2.73 -13.68 1.95
CA GLN A 66 3.91 -12.82 2.06
C GLN A 66 4.96 -13.42 2.99
N LEU A 67 6.24 -13.10 2.73
CA LEU A 67 7.39 -13.62 3.49
C LEU A 67 7.55 -12.94 4.85
N TYR A 68 7.21 -11.65 4.95
CA TYR A 68 7.58 -10.82 6.09
C TYR A 68 6.70 -11.03 7.34
N VAL A 69 5.54 -11.69 7.22
CA VAL A 69 4.60 -11.92 8.34
C VAL A 69 3.69 -13.13 8.10
N ALA A 70 3.29 -13.84 9.17
CA ALA A 70 2.17 -14.78 9.11
C ALA A 70 0.93 -14.13 8.47
N ASN A 71 0.12 -14.92 7.75
CA ASN A 71 -1.03 -14.39 7.01
C ASN A 71 -2.02 -13.65 7.93
N GLU A 72 -2.17 -14.15 9.15
CA GLU A 72 -2.96 -13.59 10.24
C GLU A 72 -2.58 -12.15 10.59
N GLY A 73 -1.31 -11.80 10.41
CA GLY A 73 -0.76 -10.48 10.70
C GLY A 73 -0.85 -9.48 9.54
N LEU A 74 -1.26 -9.91 8.34
CA LEU A 74 -1.31 -9.04 7.16
C LEU A 74 -2.25 -7.84 7.35
N ALA A 75 -3.36 -8.03 8.05
CA ALA A 75 -4.33 -6.97 8.26
C ALA A 75 -3.93 -5.97 9.37
N ILE A 76 -2.78 -6.16 10.01
CA ILE A 76 -2.26 -5.20 11.00
C ILE A 76 -1.85 -3.92 10.26
N PRO A 77 -2.32 -2.73 10.68
CA PRO A 77 -2.02 -1.48 9.98
C PRO A 77 -0.52 -1.17 9.80
N TYR A 78 0.34 -1.54 10.75
CA TYR A 78 1.79 -1.37 10.61
C TYR A 78 2.45 -2.32 9.60
N VAL A 79 1.72 -3.35 9.20
CA VAL A 79 2.15 -4.36 8.23
C VAL A 79 1.58 -4.03 6.85
N SER A 80 0.30 -3.66 6.78
CA SER A 80 -0.37 -3.20 5.58
C SER A 80 -1.08 -1.86 5.87
N PRO A 81 -0.39 -0.71 5.68
CA PRO A 81 -0.91 0.62 5.99
C PRO A 81 -2.23 0.94 5.30
N MET A 82 -2.44 0.42 4.09
CA MET A 82 -3.71 0.52 3.38
C MET A 82 -4.91 0.05 4.21
N LEU A 83 -4.69 -0.93 5.10
CA LEU A 83 -5.70 -1.55 5.95
C LEU A 83 -5.85 -0.83 7.29
N ALA A 84 -5.23 0.33 7.48
CA ALA A 84 -5.48 1.20 8.63
C ALA A 84 -6.95 1.66 8.68
N GLU A 85 -7.44 1.93 9.89
CA GLU A 85 -8.76 2.54 10.09
C GLU A 85 -8.85 3.96 9.50
N SER A 86 -7.73 4.68 9.49
CA SER A 86 -7.63 6.04 8.97
C SER A 86 -6.25 6.27 8.35
N LEU A 87 -6.22 7.04 7.25
CA LEU A 87 -5.01 7.59 6.62
C LEU A 87 -5.03 9.13 6.67
N CYS A 88 -5.82 9.68 7.58
CA CYS A 88 -5.96 11.11 7.85
C CYS A 88 -4.85 11.60 8.78
N ASP A 89 -4.72 12.93 8.89
CA ASP A 89 -3.79 13.63 9.77
C ASP A 89 -2.31 13.22 9.58
N LEU A 90 -2.00 12.52 8.49
CA LEU A 90 -0.62 12.29 8.07
C LEU A 90 -0.01 13.63 7.60
N PRO A 91 1.34 13.77 7.68
CA PRO A 91 2.04 14.83 6.98
C PRO A 91 1.67 14.86 5.49
N PRO A 92 1.90 15.98 4.79
CA PRO A 92 1.69 16.04 3.34
C PRO A 92 2.38 14.86 2.64
N LEU A 93 1.72 14.29 1.64
CA LEU A 93 2.20 13.11 0.92
C LEU A 93 2.44 13.43 -0.55
N LEU A 94 3.59 12.99 -1.05
CA LEU A 94 3.84 12.79 -2.48
C LEU A 94 3.91 11.29 -2.74
N LEU A 95 2.93 10.77 -3.47
CA LEU A 95 2.82 9.36 -3.84
C LEU A 95 3.12 9.24 -5.34
N THR A 96 4.11 8.41 -5.68
CA THR A 96 4.53 8.19 -7.06
C THR A 96 4.34 6.72 -7.42
N ALA A 97 3.78 6.45 -8.59
CA ALA A 97 3.72 5.10 -9.13
C ALA A 97 4.10 5.09 -10.61
N GLY A 98 4.73 4.00 -11.04
CA GLY A 98 4.78 3.62 -12.44
C GLY A 98 3.41 3.17 -12.93
N ASP A 99 3.05 3.51 -14.17
CA ASP A 99 1.77 3.12 -14.74
C ASP A 99 1.72 1.62 -15.06
N ASP A 100 2.87 0.98 -15.28
CA ASP A 100 3.01 -0.43 -15.61
C ASP A 100 3.60 -1.25 -14.44
N GLU A 101 3.28 -0.86 -13.20
CA GLU A 101 3.62 -1.63 -12.00
C GLU A 101 2.41 -2.26 -11.31
N ARG A 102 2.62 -3.43 -10.70
CA ARG A 102 1.56 -4.19 -9.99
C ARG A 102 1.03 -3.45 -8.75
N LEU A 103 1.82 -2.56 -8.15
CA LEU A 103 1.45 -1.81 -6.94
C LEU A 103 0.66 -0.53 -7.23
N ARG A 104 0.56 -0.10 -8.50
CA ARG A 104 -0.07 1.16 -8.92
C ARG A 104 -1.44 1.37 -8.30
N ASP A 105 -2.28 0.35 -8.36
CA ASP A 105 -3.67 0.44 -7.92
C ASP A 105 -3.78 0.65 -6.41
N GLU A 106 -2.90 0.01 -5.62
CA GLU A 106 -2.83 0.24 -4.18
C GLU A 106 -2.40 1.68 -3.88
N ILE A 107 -1.45 2.23 -4.64
CA ILE A 107 -0.99 3.61 -4.48
C ILE A 107 -2.10 4.62 -4.83
N ILE A 108 -2.85 4.39 -5.92
CA ILE A 108 -4.01 5.22 -6.29
C ILE A 108 -5.05 5.19 -5.18
N TYR A 109 -5.45 4.01 -4.71
CA TYR A 109 -6.45 3.89 -3.66
C TYR A 109 -5.98 4.57 -2.36
N PHE A 110 -4.68 4.50 -2.05
CA PHE A 110 -4.11 5.10 -0.85
C PHE A 110 -4.29 6.61 -0.90
N ALA A 111 -3.95 7.21 -2.04
CA ALA A 111 -4.05 8.64 -2.27
C ALA A 111 -5.48 9.17 -2.13
N HIS A 112 -6.44 8.42 -2.64
CA HIS A 112 -7.85 8.78 -2.56
C HIS A 112 -8.39 8.59 -1.14
N LYS A 113 -8.05 7.49 -0.46
CA LYS A 113 -8.47 7.24 0.92
C LYS A 113 -7.87 8.25 1.92
N SER A 114 -6.64 8.71 1.72
CA SER A 114 -6.02 9.73 2.58
C SER A 114 -6.63 11.11 2.38
N ALA A 115 -6.94 11.50 1.14
CA ALA A 115 -7.47 12.82 0.79
C ALA A 115 -9.00 12.94 0.86
N GLU A 116 -9.75 11.84 0.71
CA GLU A 116 -11.22 11.82 0.71
C GLU A 116 -11.74 10.63 1.58
N PRO A 117 -11.42 10.59 2.88
CA PRO A 117 -11.65 9.43 3.76
C PRO A 117 -13.13 9.06 3.95
N THR A 118 -14.05 10.00 3.76
CA THR A 118 -15.50 9.76 3.85
C THR A 118 -16.08 9.11 2.60
N LYS A 119 -15.37 9.23 1.47
CA LYS A 119 -15.79 8.69 0.17
C LYS A 119 -15.25 7.28 -0.07
N TYR A 120 -14.01 7.03 0.33
CA TYR A 120 -13.33 5.75 0.10
C TYR A 120 -13.13 5.01 1.41
N LYS A 121 -13.73 3.81 1.49
CA LYS A 121 -13.78 3.03 2.72
C LYS A 121 -12.53 2.20 2.92
N GLY A 122 -12.23 1.88 4.18
CA GLY A 122 -11.28 0.83 4.51
C GLY A 122 -11.86 -0.57 4.28
N PRO A 123 -11.10 -1.63 4.64
CA PRO A 123 -11.62 -2.99 4.59
C PRO A 123 -12.89 -3.17 5.43
N SER A 124 -13.76 -4.08 5.03
CA SER A 124 -15.09 -4.28 5.65
C SER A 124 -15.02 -4.59 7.16
N TYR A 125 -13.99 -5.32 7.60
CA TYR A 125 -13.73 -5.65 9.01
C TYR A 125 -13.21 -4.45 9.83
N ASN A 126 -13.00 -3.30 9.20
CA ASN A 126 -12.74 -2.01 9.85
C ASN A 126 -13.95 -1.06 9.85
N ALA A 127 -15.15 -1.52 9.44
CA ALA A 127 -16.34 -0.68 9.46
C ALA A 127 -16.60 -0.09 10.87
N GLY A 128 -16.88 1.22 10.93
CA GLY A 128 -17.14 1.92 12.19
C GLY A 128 -15.88 2.29 13.01
N LYS A 129 -14.67 1.90 12.56
CA LYS A 129 -13.42 2.26 13.25
C LYS A 129 -12.97 3.67 12.90
N PHE A 130 -13.17 4.10 11.64
CA PHE A 130 -12.80 5.44 11.18
C PHE A 130 -13.51 6.54 11.99
N GLU A 131 -14.81 6.41 12.22
CA GLU A 131 -15.63 7.38 12.97
C GLU A 131 -15.20 7.53 14.44
N LYS A 132 -14.50 6.53 14.97
CA LYS A 132 -13.94 6.54 16.34
C LYS A 132 -12.46 6.92 16.36
N SER A 133 -11.83 7.01 15.19
CA SER A 133 -10.42 7.35 15.08
C SER A 133 -10.22 8.81 15.50
N PRO A 134 -9.14 9.12 16.24
CA PRO A 134 -8.76 10.51 16.50
C PRO A 134 -8.23 11.19 15.24
N PHE A 135 -7.94 10.44 14.17
CA PHE A 135 -7.42 10.95 12.91
C PHE A 135 -8.53 11.00 11.86
N GLN A 136 -9.06 12.19 11.58
CA GLN A 136 -10.19 12.42 10.69
C GLN A 136 -9.97 13.56 9.70
N THR A 137 -8.92 14.36 9.87
CA THR A 137 -8.60 15.47 8.97
C THR A 137 -7.99 14.93 7.67
N PRO A 138 -8.60 15.19 6.50
CA PRO A 138 -8.05 14.71 5.24
C PRO A 138 -6.59 15.12 5.04
N THR A 139 -5.76 14.18 4.61
CA THR A 139 -4.34 14.43 4.35
C THR A 139 -4.13 15.08 3.00
N ASN A 140 -3.32 16.14 2.97
CA ASN A 140 -2.88 16.78 1.73
C ASN A 140 -2.03 15.78 0.92
N THR A 141 -2.58 15.32 -0.21
CA THR A 141 -1.98 14.21 -0.96
C THR A 141 -1.83 14.57 -2.43
N THR A 142 -0.62 14.45 -2.95
CA THR A 142 -0.32 14.55 -4.38
C THR A 142 0.01 13.16 -4.90
N LEU A 143 -0.75 12.70 -5.89
CA LEU A 143 -0.50 11.46 -6.63
C LEU A 143 0.07 11.77 -8.01
N GLU A 144 1.13 11.07 -8.40
CA GLU A 144 1.75 11.15 -9.71
C GLU A 144 1.94 9.75 -10.30
N ILE A 145 1.27 9.47 -11.42
CA ILE A 145 1.38 8.21 -12.18
C ILE A 145 2.22 8.48 -13.43
N TYR A 146 3.32 7.74 -13.60
CA TYR A 146 4.25 7.92 -14.70
C TYR A 146 4.04 6.88 -15.80
N GLU A 147 3.67 7.33 -17.00
CA GLU A 147 3.36 6.48 -18.17
C GLU A 147 4.47 5.50 -18.51
N GLU A 148 4.09 4.23 -18.75
CA GLU A 148 4.98 3.14 -19.17
C GLU A 148 6.15 2.86 -18.21
N MET A 149 6.14 3.46 -17.01
CA MET A 149 7.21 3.26 -16.05
C MET A 149 6.97 2.00 -15.21
N PRO A 150 8.02 1.16 -15.00
CA PRO A 150 7.95 0.00 -14.13
C PRO A 150 8.09 0.39 -12.64
N HIS A 151 8.02 -0.63 -11.77
CA HIS A 151 8.37 -0.48 -10.36
C HIS A 151 9.81 0.04 -10.20
N ASP A 152 10.00 1.00 -9.29
CA ASP A 152 11.29 1.65 -9.01
C ASP A 152 11.99 2.23 -10.27
N PHE A 153 11.22 2.77 -11.23
CA PHE A 153 11.79 3.37 -12.45
C PHE A 153 12.85 4.45 -12.20
N GLN A 154 12.82 5.09 -11.03
CA GLN A 154 13.81 6.07 -10.61
C GLN A 154 15.23 5.49 -10.53
N LEU A 155 15.37 4.19 -10.26
CA LEU A 155 16.66 3.51 -10.15
C LEU A 155 17.21 3.02 -11.49
N LEU A 156 16.35 2.84 -12.48
CA LEU A 156 16.64 1.94 -13.60
C LEU A 156 17.18 2.65 -14.85
N MET A 157 16.89 3.93 -15.08
CA MET A 157 17.16 4.56 -16.38
C MET A 157 17.39 6.08 -16.35
N GLU A 158 18.25 6.57 -17.27
CA GLU A 158 18.17 7.94 -17.78
C GLU A 158 16.93 8.07 -18.66
N HIS A 159 15.79 8.37 -18.04
CA HIS A 159 14.51 8.60 -18.72
C HIS A 159 13.93 9.95 -18.31
N VAL A 160 13.15 10.59 -19.18
CA VAL A 160 12.52 11.89 -18.89
C VAL A 160 11.64 11.81 -17.64
N CYS A 161 10.89 10.72 -17.48
CA CYS A 161 10.09 10.46 -16.28
C CYS A 161 10.95 10.36 -15.01
N THR A 162 12.14 9.75 -15.08
CA THR A 162 13.06 9.66 -13.93
C THR A 162 13.52 11.04 -13.50
N THR A 163 14.02 11.84 -14.44
CA THR A 163 14.41 13.23 -14.17
C THR A 163 13.25 14.03 -13.60
N LYS A 164 12.06 13.90 -14.21
CA LYS A 164 10.86 14.59 -13.75
C LYS A 164 10.47 14.18 -12.33
N SER A 165 10.52 12.89 -12.01
CA SER A 165 10.21 12.39 -10.66
C SER A 165 11.16 12.94 -9.61
N TYR A 166 12.46 13.03 -9.91
CA TYR A 166 13.42 13.66 -9.00
C TYR A 166 13.17 15.17 -8.83
N GLU A 167 12.91 15.90 -9.91
CA GLU A 167 12.56 17.33 -9.83
C GLU A 167 11.35 17.55 -8.91
N ARG A 168 10.30 16.74 -9.09
CA ARG A 168 9.07 16.79 -8.31
C ARG A 168 9.28 16.44 -6.85
N MET A 169 10.11 15.44 -6.57
CA MET A 169 10.50 15.07 -5.21
C MET A 169 11.24 16.22 -4.52
N VAL A 170 12.20 16.86 -5.19
CA VAL A 170 12.95 18.00 -4.66
C VAL A 170 12.04 19.20 -4.42
N GLU A 171 11.16 19.52 -5.36
CA GLU A 171 10.18 20.61 -5.22
C GLU A 171 9.28 20.37 -4.00
N PHE A 172 8.77 19.14 -3.84
CA PHE A 172 7.95 18.75 -2.71
C PHE A 172 8.69 18.86 -1.38
N ILE A 173 9.91 18.29 -1.29
CA ILE A 173 10.75 18.36 -0.09
C ILE A 173 11.02 19.81 0.28
N ASN A 174 11.47 20.63 -0.66
CA ASN A 174 11.71 22.05 -0.43
C ASN A 174 10.45 22.72 0.11
N ARG A 175 9.28 22.43 -0.46
CA ARG A 175 8.03 23.06 -0.01
C ARG A 175 7.63 22.66 1.41
N VAL A 176 7.78 21.40 1.80
CA VAL A 176 7.35 20.93 3.12
C VAL A 176 8.39 21.16 4.22
N THR A 177 9.66 21.40 3.86
CA THR A 177 10.76 21.56 4.83
C THR A 177 11.33 22.98 4.92
N ASN A 178 11.11 23.85 3.94
CA ASN A 178 11.72 25.19 3.91
C ASN A 178 10.94 26.17 4.80
N ILE A 179 11.02 25.92 6.11
CA ILE A 179 10.40 26.71 7.19
C ILE A 179 11.17 28.03 7.42
N LEU A 180 12.35 28.21 6.80
CA LEU A 180 13.31 29.26 7.15
C LEU A 180 13.37 30.46 6.17
N ASN A 181 12.75 30.39 4.98
CA ASN A 181 12.83 31.48 3.99
C ASN A 181 11.44 31.86 3.47
N GLU A 182 10.94 33.01 3.94
CA GLU A 182 9.65 33.63 3.61
C GLU A 182 8.40 32.75 3.83
N PRO A 183 7.21 33.32 4.08
CA PRO A 183 6.00 32.52 4.14
C PRO A 183 5.73 31.92 2.76
N LEU A 184 6.15 30.66 2.58
CA LEU A 184 5.79 29.89 1.40
C LEU A 184 4.26 29.88 1.27
N PRO A 185 3.73 29.98 0.03
CA PRO A 185 2.30 29.87 -0.19
C PRO A 185 1.78 28.54 0.40
N PRO A 186 0.55 28.53 0.93
CA PRO A 186 -0.04 27.31 1.50
C PRO A 186 0.07 26.16 0.50
N LEU A 187 0.21 24.93 1.00
CA LEU A 187 0.24 23.74 0.17
C LEU A 187 -0.97 23.74 -0.78
N PRO A 188 -0.78 23.31 -2.04
CA PRO A 188 -1.89 23.27 -2.97
C PRO A 188 -2.89 22.21 -2.47
N PRO A 189 -4.14 22.24 -2.91
CA PRO A 189 -5.06 21.14 -2.62
C PRO A 189 -4.49 19.81 -3.13
N SER A 190 -5.00 18.70 -2.58
CA SER A 190 -4.68 17.37 -3.09
C SER A 190 -4.86 17.31 -4.61
N SER A 191 -3.94 16.63 -5.29
CA SER A 191 -3.88 16.61 -6.76
C SER A 191 -3.56 15.21 -7.28
N TYR A 192 -4.06 14.90 -8.47
CA TYR A 192 -3.95 13.59 -9.09
C TYR A 192 -3.49 13.76 -10.53
N ASN A 193 -2.24 13.41 -10.78
CA ASN A 193 -1.55 13.75 -12.02
C ASN A 193 -1.09 12.50 -12.74
N TYR A 194 -1.32 12.51 -14.05
CA TYR A 194 -0.68 11.60 -14.99
C TYR A 194 0.48 12.31 -15.66
N ILE A 195 1.63 11.66 -15.76
CA ILE A 195 2.83 12.21 -16.38
C ILE A 195 3.18 11.31 -17.54
N ASN A 196 3.07 11.85 -18.76
CA ASN A 196 3.34 11.08 -19.96
C ASN A 196 4.85 10.79 -20.14
N VAL A 197 5.21 9.97 -21.12
CA VAL A 197 6.62 9.62 -21.40
C VAL A 197 7.52 10.83 -21.70
N LYS A 198 6.93 11.99 -22.03
CA LYS A 198 7.63 13.27 -22.28
C LYS A 198 7.76 14.14 -21.02
N GLY A 199 7.26 13.69 -19.87
CA GLY A 199 7.27 14.45 -18.61
C GLY A 199 6.18 15.54 -18.51
N GLU A 200 5.17 15.51 -19.38
CA GLU A 200 4.07 16.48 -19.39
C GLU A 200 2.92 16.02 -18.50
N PHE A 201 2.29 16.97 -17.81
CA PHE A 201 1.16 16.72 -16.91
C PHE A 201 -0.16 16.57 -17.67
N GLY A 202 -0.97 15.61 -17.23
CA GLY A 202 -2.34 15.41 -17.64
C GLY A 202 -3.19 14.84 -16.50
N PRO A 203 -4.51 14.72 -16.70
CA PRO A 203 -5.39 14.05 -15.74
C PRO A 203 -5.12 12.53 -15.73
N LEU A 204 -5.52 11.87 -14.64
CA LEU A 204 -5.56 10.40 -14.61
C LEU A 204 -6.42 9.86 -15.77
N LYS A 205 -5.99 8.75 -16.36
CA LYS A 205 -6.76 8.00 -17.37
C LYS A 205 -7.91 7.23 -16.70
N GLU A 206 -8.99 6.97 -17.44
CA GLU A 206 -10.18 6.23 -16.99
C GLU A 206 -9.82 4.88 -16.32
N ARG A 207 -8.79 4.19 -16.82
CA ARG A 207 -8.34 2.91 -16.23
C ARG A 207 -7.86 3.04 -14.78
N HIS A 208 -7.32 4.18 -14.38
CA HIS A 208 -6.87 4.44 -13.01
C HIS A 208 -8.06 4.64 -12.08
N GLU A 209 -9.17 5.18 -12.57
CA GLU A 209 -10.37 5.41 -11.78
C GLU A 209 -11.12 4.11 -11.45
N LYS A 210 -10.90 3.04 -12.24
CA LYS A 210 -11.52 1.72 -11.99
C LYS A 210 -11.24 1.18 -10.59
N VAL A 211 -10.06 1.48 -10.02
CA VAL A 211 -9.67 1.04 -8.68
C VAL A 211 -10.56 1.62 -7.58
N LEU A 212 -11.16 2.78 -7.83
CA LEU A 212 -12.01 3.48 -6.87
C LEU A 212 -13.34 2.78 -6.65
N ASN A 213 -13.70 1.84 -7.53
CA ASN A 213 -14.89 1.00 -7.41
C ASN A 213 -14.63 -0.32 -6.65
N TRP A 214 -13.44 -0.50 -6.05
CA TRP A 214 -13.16 -1.67 -5.24
C TRP A 214 -14.06 -1.74 -4.00
N ASP A 215 -14.77 -2.87 -3.87
CA ASP A 215 -15.66 -3.19 -2.76
C ASP A 215 -15.04 -4.17 -1.76
N LYS A 216 -14.08 -4.99 -2.20
CA LYS A 216 -13.42 -6.06 -1.45
C LYS A 216 -12.02 -5.70 -0.95
N ILE A 217 -11.86 -4.48 -0.43
CA ILE A 217 -10.57 -4.00 0.10
C ILE A 217 -10.11 -4.86 1.27
N GLY A 218 -8.86 -5.31 1.24
CA GLY A 218 -8.29 -6.18 2.27
C GLY A 218 -8.83 -7.61 2.26
N ILE A 219 -9.59 -8.00 1.24
CA ILE A 219 -10.07 -9.37 1.05
C ILE A 219 -9.28 -10.00 -0.10
N VAL A 220 -8.58 -11.09 0.21
CA VAL A 220 -7.75 -11.81 -0.76
C VAL A 220 -8.62 -12.81 -1.55
N PRO A 221 -8.56 -12.83 -2.89
CA PRO A 221 -9.30 -13.81 -3.70
C PRO A 221 -8.90 -15.24 -3.32
N SER A 222 -9.85 -16.17 -3.43
CA SER A 222 -9.71 -17.57 -2.99
C SER A 222 -8.70 -18.32 -3.85
#